data_AF-A0A2E4EDX8-F1
#
_entry.id   AF-A0A2E4EDX8-F1
#
_cell.length_a   1.000
_cell.length_b   1.000
_cell.length_c   1.000
_cell.angle_alpha   90.00
_cell.angle_beta   90.00
_cell.angle_gamma   90.00
#
_symmetry.space_group_name_H-M   'P 1'
#
loop_
_entity.id
_entity.type
_entity.pdbx_description
1 polymer ?
#
loop_
_entity_poly.entity_id
_entity_poly.type
_entity_poly.pdbx_seq_one_letter_code
_entity_poly.pdbx_strand_id
1 'polypeptide(L)'
;MSNILLLEKALAESNEASKLKFAEEVLRINGESKLFVPMEEAESLYLSVDKEISFVSAHYSFIQEGLKHVDFHKEKGANTFHMNPFSIHRLREIYEDLELTIPSWVPTVWRVEKPYKDHNITYVFNWSTVQASMVSNTLVTFLNMRLSGDIKPADEGSLSNNKALQALKTSGNLPKHAEVEKESVEPEVKTDDNAAAGTSSAPAQRPTLTIAASTETAKVTVPVEQVTCSNDELPEEVNHGSFVAKKYLMLMKSASDRGLDFNLSIEELSQMLRKKECYFTGEKLVAFVHCREKVNAGEIELPSNYLTIDRLNSDKGYVTGNVVVCSNEINQLKDRMPSEEFSKAIAMRKLLKDSGMTSEMLKIIAG
;
A
#
# COMPACT_ATOMS: atom_id res chain seq x y z
N MET A 1 -17.37 31.58 -10.86
CA MET A 1 -16.16 31.21 -10.09
C MET A 1 -15.92 29.72 -10.31
N SER A 2 -14.68 29.24 -10.44
CA SER A 2 -14.43 27.80 -10.62
C SER A 2 -14.85 27.00 -9.37
N ASN A 3 -15.37 25.79 -9.54
CA ASN A 3 -15.70 24.89 -8.43
C ASN A 3 -14.48 24.56 -7.56
N ILE A 4 -13.27 24.60 -8.14
CA ILE A 4 -12.00 24.44 -7.42
C ILE A 4 -11.72 25.67 -6.53
N LEU A 5 -11.93 26.89 -7.03
CA LEU A 5 -11.76 28.12 -6.24
C LEU A 5 -12.81 28.25 -5.12
N LEU A 6 -14.04 27.76 -5.38
CA LEU A 6 -15.06 27.62 -4.34
C LEU A 6 -14.63 26.59 -3.29
N LEU A 7 -14.09 25.44 -3.72
CA LEU A 7 -13.62 24.41 -2.79
C LEU A 7 -12.42 24.87 -1.96
N GLU A 8 -11.45 25.55 -2.54
CA GLU A 8 -10.25 26.05 -1.84
C GLU A 8 -10.65 26.92 -0.63
N LYS A 9 -11.56 27.87 -0.88
CA LYS A 9 -12.19 28.69 0.17
C LYS A 9 -13.06 27.83 1.12
N ALA A 10 -13.78 26.85 0.58
CA ALA A 10 -14.63 25.95 1.35
C ALA A 10 -13.84 24.99 2.27
N LEU A 11 -12.56 24.69 1.99
CA LEU A 11 -11.67 23.93 2.84
C LEU A 11 -10.97 24.84 3.86
N ALA A 12 -10.32 25.91 3.40
CA ALA A 12 -9.52 26.80 4.25
C ALA A 12 -10.30 27.47 5.39
N GLU A 13 -11.54 27.91 5.16
CA GLU A 13 -12.36 28.53 6.22
C GLU A 13 -13.19 27.50 7.04
N SER A 14 -13.02 26.19 6.83
CA SER A 14 -13.94 25.19 7.41
C SER A 14 -13.41 24.46 8.63
N ASN A 15 -13.98 24.83 9.77
CA ASN A 15 -13.92 24.04 11.00
C ASN A 15 -14.65 22.67 10.91
N GLU A 16 -15.30 22.33 9.78
CA GLU A 16 -15.75 20.95 9.53
C GLU A 16 -14.69 20.14 8.75
N ALA A 17 -13.95 20.75 7.83
CA ALA A 17 -12.96 20.05 7.01
C ALA A 17 -11.75 19.57 7.83
N SER A 18 -11.53 20.19 8.99
CA SER A 18 -10.52 19.81 10.00
C SER A 18 -10.99 18.80 11.04
N LYS A 19 -12.22 18.24 10.92
CA LYS A 19 -12.75 17.22 11.85
C LYS A 19 -12.59 15.82 11.28
N LEU A 20 -12.12 14.89 12.12
CA LEU A 20 -12.01 13.47 11.77
C LEU A 20 -13.34 12.89 11.25
N LYS A 21 -14.47 13.17 11.93
CA LYS A 21 -15.79 12.68 11.51
C LYS A 21 -16.18 13.08 10.09
N PHE A 22 -15.74 14.25 9.60
CA PHE A 22 -15.99 14.67 8.23
C PHE A 22 -15.19 13.82 7.23
N ALA A 23 -13.93 13.50 7.53
CA ALA A 23 -13.13 12.62 6.68
C ALA A 23 -13.59 11.16 6.72
N GLU A 24 -14.08 10.67 7.86
CA GLU A 24 -14.78 9.38 7.98
C GLU A 24 -16.07 9.36 7.13
N GLU A 25 -16.85 10.44 7.14
CA GLU A 25 -18.05 10.59 6.29
C GLU A 25 -17.70 10.61 4.79
N VAL A 26 -16.65 11.35 4.39
CA VAL A 26 -16.16 11.40 3.00
C VAL A 26 -15.72 10.01 2.52
N LEU A 27 -14.91 9.29 3.30
CA LEU A 27 -14.50 7.92 2.97
C LEU A 27 -15.72 6.99 2.86
N ARG A 28 -16.65 7.07 3.83
CA ARG A 28 -17.85 6.24 3.88
C ARG A 28 -18.79 6.46 2.69
N ILE A 29 -18.85 7.67 2.14
CA ILE A 29 -19.70 8.03 0.99
C ILE A 29 -19.03 7.74 -0.36
N ASN A 30 -17.72 7.94 -0.47
CA ASN A 30 -16.99 7.82 -1.74
C ASN A 30 -16.28 6.46 -1.92
N GLY A 31 -16.23 5.61 -0.89
CA GLY A 31 -15.67 4.25 -0.90
C GLY A 31 -14.14 4.16 -0.86
N GLU A 32 -13.47 5.17 -1.45
CA GLU A 32 -12.05 5.45 -1.38
C GLU A 32 -11.84 6.98 -1.30
N SER A 33 -10.68 7.43 -0.82
CA SER A 33 -10.19 8.80 -1.02
C SER A 33 -8.87 8.75 -1.78
N LYS A 34 -8.75 9.52 -2.87
CA LYS A 34 -7.53 9.60 -3.70
C LYS A 34 -7.34 11.05 -4.16
N LEU A 35 -6.08 11.49 -4.15
CA LEU A 35 -5.65 12.80 -4.65
C LEU A 35 -5.00 12.65 -6.02
N PHE A 36 -5.20 13.65 -6.86
CA PHE A 36 -4.76 13.73 -8.26
C PHE A 36 -3.63 14.75 -8.30
N VAL A 37 -2.47 14.33 -7.82
CA VAL A 37 -1.26 15.17 -7.70
C VAL A 37 -0.65 15.36 -9.09
N PRO A 38 -0.18 16.55 -9.48
CA PRO A 38 0.59 16.74 -10.71
C PRO A 38 1.78 15.77 -10.78
N MET A 39 2.05 15.19 -11.95
CA MET A 39 3.08 14.13 -12.07
C MET A 39 4.46 14.60 -11.58
N GLU A 40 4.85 15.83 -11.92
CA GLU A 40 6.12 16.46 -11.51
C GLU A 40 6.22 16.66 -9.98
N GLU A 41 5.10 16.96 -9.31
CA GLU A 41 5.06 17.12 -7.84
C GLU A 41 5.20 15.77 -7.13
N ALA A 42 4.52 14.73 -7.63
CA ALA A 42 4.64 13.37 -7.10
C ALA A 42 6.05 12.80 -7.32
N GLU A 43 6.62 12.99 -8.52
CA GLU A 43 7.99 12.59 -8.86
C GLU A 43 9.02 13.30 -7.96
N SER A 44 8.91 14.62 -7.81
CA SER A 44 9.79 15.42 -6.95
C SER A 44 9.71 14.98 -5.47
N LEU A 45 8.52 14.65 -4.99
CA LEU A 45 8.31 14.14 -3.63
C LEU A 45 9.12 12.85 -3.40
N TYR A 46 8.92 11.82 -4.22
CA TYR A 46 9.66 10.56 -4.09
C TYR A 46 11.18 10.74 -4.33
N LEU A 47 11.60 11.48 -5.35
CA LEU A 47 13.02 11.71 -5.68
C LEU A 47 13.76 12.54 -4.63
N SER A 48 13.08 13.36 -3.83
CA SER A 48 13.72 14.10 -2.73
C SER A 48 13.96 13.24 -1.49
N VAL A 49 13.22 12.13 -1.33
CA VAL A 49 13.51 11.12 -0.31
C VAL A 49 14.57 10.13 -0.80
N ASP A 50 14.49 9.70 -2.06
CA ASP A 50 15.37 8.65 -2.62
C ASP A 50 16.87 9.01 -2.57
N LYS A 51 17.19 10.30 -2.65
CA LYS A 51 18.57 10.82 -2.55
C LYS A 51 19.18 10.68 -1.16
N GLU A 52 18.35 10.67 -0.13
CA GLU A 52 18.77 10.75 1.28
C GLU A 52 18.71 9.36 1.96
N ILE A 53 18.09 8.36 1.32
CA ILE A 53 18.00 6.99 1.87
C ILE A 53 19.04 6.05 1.27
N SER A 54 19.70 5.28 2.14
CA SER A 54 20.50 4.13 1.73
C SER A 54 19.61 2.92 1.38
N PHE A 55 20.08 2.03 0.50
CA PHE A 55 19.37 0.80 0.09
C PHE A 55 19.06 -0.16 1.26
N VAL A 56 19.73 -0.01 2.41
CA VAL A 56 19.45 -0.76 3.66
C VAL A 56 18.33 -0.15 4.50
N SER A 57 17.77 0.98 4.08
CA SER A 57 16.69 1.68 4.78
C SER A 57 15.39 0.88 4.76
N ALA A 58 14.70 0.81 5.89
CA ALA A 58 13.37 0.21 6.02
C ALA A 58 12.29 0.90 5.16
N HIS A 59 12.62 2.07 4.59
CA HIS A 59 11.74 2.86 3.73
C HIS A 59 12.06 2.69 2.23
N TYR A 60 13.22 2.11 1.88
CA TYR A 60 13.73 2.02 0.50
C TYR A 60 12.78 1.28 -0.44
N SER A 61 12.23 0.14 -0.01
CA SER A 61 11.26 -0.62 -0.81
C SER A 61 10.00 0.19 -1.15
N PHE A 62 9.48 0.97 -0.20
CA PHE A 62 8.28 1.78 -0.41
C PHE A 62 8.53 2.95 -1.37
N ILE A 63 9.71 3.59 -1.30
CA ILE A 63 10.09 4.70 -2.19
C ILE A 63 10.34 4.20 -3.61
N GLN A 64 11.05 3.07 -3.77
CA GLN A 64 11.38 2.50 -5.08
C GLN A 64 10.15 1.96 -5.83
N GLU A 65 9.22 1.26 -5.18
CA GLU A 65 7.95 0.90 -5.84
C GLU A 65 7.09 2.16 -6.15
N GLY A 66 7.23 3.22 -5.36
CA GLY A 66 6.61 4.53 -5.61
C GLY A 66 7.12 5.22 -6.88
N LEU A 67 8.44 5.34 -7.04
CA LEU A 67 9.09 5.86 -8.25
C LEU A 67 8.71 5.05 -9.49
N LYS A 68 8.82 3.72 -9.42
CA LYS A 68 8.41 2.77 -10.46
C LYS A 68 6.94 2.92 -10.87
N HIS A 69 6.05 3.25 -9.93
CA HIS A 69 4.66 3.57 -10.24
C HIS A 69 4.50 4.95 -10.92
N VAL A 70 5.26 5.97 -10.49
CA VAL A 70 5.30 7.28 -11.16
C VAL A 70 5.77 7.13 -12.61
N ASP A 71 6.88 6.43 -12.84
CA ASP A 71 7.45 6.17 -14.18
C ASP A 71 6.45 5.43 -15.08
N PHE A 72 5.85 4.33 -14.62
CA PHE A 72 4.83 3.57 -15.36
C PHE A 72 3.60 4.40 -15.77
N HIS A 73 3.23 5.42 -14.97
CA HIS A 73 2.17 6.35 -15.33
C HIS A 73 2.65 7.46 -16.27
N LYS A 74 3.89 7.95 -16.10
CA LYS A 74 4.56 8.95 -16.93
C LYS A 74 4.83 8.44 -18.35
N GLU A 75 5.30 7.20 -18.50
CA GLU A 75 5.44 6.48 -19.80
C GLU A 75 4.11 6.40 -20.56
N LYS A 76 2.98 6.34 -19.84
CA LYS A 76 1.62 6.31 -20.41
C LYS A 76 1.04 7.69 -20.70
N GLY A 77 1.82 8.76 -20.54
CA GLY A 77 1.38 10.14 -20.76
C GLY A 77 0.35 10.62 -19.73
N ALA A 78 0.33 10.06 -18.51
CA ALA A 78 -0.52 10.57 -17.44
C ALA A 78 0.07 11.85 -16.84
N ASN A 79 -0.71 12.93 -16.85
CA ASN A 79 -0.30 14.22 -16.27
C ASN A 79 -0.49 14.28 -14.74
N THR A 80 -1.17 13.30 -14.15
CA THR A 80 -1.46 13.23 -12.71
C THR A 80 -1.20 11.84 -12.14
N PHE A 81 -0.70 11.80 -10.91
CA PHE A 81 -0.48 10.60 -10.11
C PHE A 81 -1.55 10.45 -9.03
N HIS A 82 -1.98 9.21 -8.76
CA HIS A 82 -3.09 8.94 -7.83
C HIS A 82 -2.57 8.53 -6.44
N MET A 83 -2.57 9.45 -5.48
CA MET A 83 -2.08 9.19 -4.12
C MET A 83 -3.23 8.92 -3.15
N ASN A 84 -3.14 7.82 -2.39
CA ASN A 84 -4.10 7.47 -1.34
C ASN A 84 -3.58 7.96 0.06
N PRO A 85 -4.43 7.97 1.11
CA PRO A 85 -4.04 8.51 2.41
C PRO A 85 -2.93 7.71 3.10
N PHE A 86 -2.86 6.40 2.90
CA PHE A 86 -1.78 5.57 3.43
C PHE A 86 -0.43 5.93 2.79
N SER A 87 -0.37 6.07 1.47
CA SER A 87 0.84 6.50 0.76
C SER A 87 1.32 7.87 1.22
N ILE A 88 0.41 8.84 1.40
CA ILE A 88 0.76 10.16 1.93
C ILE A 88 1.22 10.07 3.40
N HIS A 89 0.50 9.34 4.26
CA HIS A 89 0.89 9.15 5.66
C HIS A 89 2.28 8.52 5.78
N ARG A 90 2.55 7.46 5.03
CA ARG A 90 3.84 6.77 5.04
C ARG A 90 4.97 7.69 4.52
N LEU A 91 4.69 8.55 3.55
CA LEU A 91 5.64 9.60 3.16
C LEU A 91 5.87 10.60 4.29
N ARG A 92 4.83 11.06 5.01
CA ARG A 92 5.02 11.95 6.18
C ARG A 92 5.95 11.33 7.23
N GLU A 93 5.72 10.07 7.59
CA GLU A 93 6.62 9.33 8.50
C GLU A 93 8.06 9.34 7.98
N ILE A 94 8.28 9.10 6.69
CA ILE A 94 9.64 9.06 6.11
C ILE A 94 10.31 10.44 6.09
N TYR A 95 9.58 11.53 5.83
CA TYR A 95 10.15 12.88 5.95
C TYR A 95 10.51 13.22 7.40
N GLU A 96 9.73 12.75 8.37
CA GLU A 96 9.98 12.96 9.80
C GLU A 96 11.17 12.11 10.30
N ASP A 97 11.23 10.83 9.92
CA ASP A 97 12.34 9.89 10.19
C ASP A 97 13.70 10.31 9.59
N LEU A 98 13.71 11.29 8.67
CA LEU A 98 14.89 11.82 7.97
C LEU A 98 15.11 13.33 8.19
N GLU A 99 14.36 13.97 9.08
CA GLU A 99 14.39 15.43 9.36
C GLU A 99 14.20 16.34 8.11
N LEU A 100 13.56 15.83 7.06
CA LEU A 100 13.39 16.52 5.78
C LEU A 100 12.22 17.51 5.79
N THR A 101 12.39 18.64 5.10
CA THR A 101 11.32 19.64 4.94
C THR A 101 10.27 19.13 3.94
N ILE A 102 9.12 18.67 4.47
CA ILE A 102 8.02 18.18 3.64
C ILE A 102 7.36 19.31 2.83
N PRO A 103 7.04 19.12 1.54
CA PRO A 103 6.40 20.15 0.72
C PRO A 103 5.05 20.59 1.28
N SER A 104 4.77 21.89 1.23
CA SER A 104 3.57 22.51 1.84
C SER A 104 2.24 22.10 1.21
N TRP A 105 2.25 21.46 0.04
CA TRP A 105 1.06 20.89 -0.59
C TRP A 105 0.65 19.54 0.01
N VAL A 106 1.58 18.82 0.67
CA VAL A 106 1.34 17.47 1.19
C VAL A 106 0.41 17.54 2.40
N PRO A 107 -0.82 16.99 2.32
CA PRO A 107 -1.80 17.12 3.38
C PRO A 107 -1.42 16.30 4.61
N THR A 108 -2.03 16.64 5.75
CA THR A 108 -1.99 15.80 6.94
C THR A 108 -3.02 14.67 6.81
N VAL A 109 -2.74 13.53 7.46
CA VAL A 109 -3.55 12.31 7.38
C VAL A 109 -3.79 11.79 8.80
N TRP A 110 -5.03 11.41 9.10
CA TRP A 110 -5.37 10.74 10.35
C TRP A 110 -5.33 9.22 10.17
N ARG A 111 -4.70 8.54 11.14
CA ARG A 111 -4.74 7.09 11.32
C ARG A 111 -5.92 6.76 12.24
N VAL A 112 -6.78 5.84 11.81
CA VAL A 112 -8.05 5.50 12.48
C VAL A 112 -8.08 4.01 12.80
N GLU A 113 -8.12 3.69 14.09
CA GLU A 113 -8.23 2.32 14.60
C GLU A 113 -9.72 1.91 14.66
N LYS A 114 -10.33 1.78 13.48
CA LYS A 114 -11.68 1.24 13.29
C LYS A 114 -11.69 0.35 12.05
N PRO A 115 -12.40 -0.80 12.08
CA PRO A 115 -12.59 -1.62 10.91
C PRO A 115 -13.43 -0.87 9.87
N TYR A 116 -12.82 -0.50 8.74
CA TYR A 116 -13.53 -0.09 7.53
C TYR A 116 -13.29 -1.15 6.46
N LYS A 117 -14.32 -1.96 6.19
CA LYS A 117 -14.18 -3.27 5.53
C LYS A 117 -13.19 -4.12 6.34
N ASP A 118 -12.31 -4.85 5.67
CA ASP A 118 -11.44 -5.90 6.23
C ASP A 118 -10.13 -5.36 6.84
N HIS A 119 -9.98 -4.04 6.97
CA HIS A 119 -8.75 -3.41 7.46
C HIS A 119 -8.89 -2.88 8.89
N ASN A 120 -8.05 -3.39 9.81
CA ASN A 120 -7.99 -2.95 11.21
C ASN A 120 -7.55 -1.50 11.40
N ILE A 121 -6.83 -0.93 10.42
CA ILE A 121 -6.33 0.44 10.43
C ILE A 121 -6.75 1.11 9.14
N THR A 122 -7.42 2.26 9.25
CA THR A 122 -7.89 3.06 8.12
C THR A 122 -7.18 4.41 8.11
N TYR A 123 -6.84 4.94 6.94
CA TYR A 123 -6.20 6.26 6.80
C TYR A 123 -7.12 7.21 6.04
N VAL A 124 -7.28 8.44 6.53
CA VAL A 124 -8.15 9.46 5.93
C VAL A 124 -7.50 10.85 5.92
N PHE A 125 -7.70 11.61 4.85
CA PHE A 125 -7.14 12.96 4.72
C PHE A 125 -7.76 13.94 5.72
N ASN A 126 -6.93 14.79 6.29
CA ASN A 126 -7.40 16.04 6.90
C ASN A 126 -7.70 17.04 5.76
N TRP A 127 -8.98 17.12 5.39
CA TRP A 127 -9.43 17.88 4.22
C TRP A 127 -9.13 19.38 4.32
N SER A 128 -9.00 19.98 5.52
CA SER A 128 -8.57 21.38 5.65
C SER A 128 -7.08 21.62 5.29
N THR A 129 -6.33 20.56 4.97
CA THR A 129 -4.94 20.64 4.50
C THR A 129 -4.73 20.11 3.07
N VAL A 130 -5.82 19.74 2.38
CA VAL A 130 -5.79 19.28 0.98
C VAL A 130 -6.00 20.48 0.05
N GLN A 131 -5.13 20.65 -0.94
CA GLN A 131 -5.35 21.64 -2.01
C GLN A 131 -6.52 21.21 -2.91
N ALA A 132 -7.44 22.13 -3.21
CA ALA A 132 -8.62 21.83 -4.03
C ALA A 132 -8.29 21.42 -5.47
N SER A 133 -7.11 21.82 -5.97
CA SER A 133 -6.55 21.42 -7.28
C SER A 133 -6.37 19.90 -7.41
N MET A 134 -6.07 19.21 -6.31
CA MET A 134 -5.76 17.78 -6.27
C MET A 134 -7.00 16.89 -6.04
N VAL A 135 -8.19 17.49 -5.96
CA VAL A 135 -9.45 16.77 -5.71
C VAL A 135 -10.15 16.48 -7.04
N SER A 136 -10.63 15.24 -7.25
CA SER A 136 -11.38 14.89 -8.46
C SER A 136 -12.65 15.74 -8.62
N ASN A 137 -13.03 16.13 -9.83
CA ASN A 137 -14.25 16.93 -10.10
C ASN A 137 -15.52 16.33 -9.46
N THR A 138 -15.61 15.00 -9.48
CA THR A 138 -16.53 14.13 -8.74
C THR A 138 -16.62 14.52 -7.26
N LEU A 139 -15.49 14.49 -6.54
CA LEU A 139 -15.42 14.77 -5.12
C LEU A 139 -15.42 16.27 -4.79
N VAL A 140 -14.90 17.14 -5.68
CA VAL A 140 -15.03 18.61 -5.59
C VAL A 140 -16.49 19.01 -5.51
N THR A 141 -17.35 18.34 -6.29
CA THR A 141 -18.80 18.54 -6.27
C THR A 141 -19.35 18.16 -4.90
N PHE A 142 -19.09 16.95 -4.39
CA PHE A 142 -19.57 16.53 -3.07
C PHE A 142 -19.02 17.36 -1.90
N LEU A 143 -17.73 17.71 -1.88
CA LEU A 143 -17.13 18.50 -0.80
C LEU A 143 -17.69 19.91 -0.78
N ASN A 144 -17.81 20.59 -1.93
CA ASN A 144 -18.60 21.82 -2.01
C ASN A 144 -20.03 21.55 -1.52
N MET A 145 -20.65 20.43 -1.93
CA MET A 145 -22.00 20.05 -1.49
C MET A 145 -22.17 19.86 0.00
N ARG A 146 -21.09 19.73 0.77
CA ARG A 146 -21.07 19.51 2.22
C ARG A 146 -20.50 20.72 3.00
N LEU A 147 -20.14 21.83 2.30
CA LEU A 147 -19.39 22.98 2.85
C LEU A 147 -19.91 24.44 2.56
N SER A 148 -20.96 24.74 1.77
CA SER A 148 -21.47 26.14 1.52
C SER A 148 -22.96 26.80 1.41
N GLY A 149 -24.32 26.54 1.61
CA GLY A 149 -25.55 25.91 2.28
C GLY A 149 -26.12 24.43 2.56
N ASP A 150 -26.11 23.40 1.68
CA ASP A 150 -27.23 22.43 1.53
C ASP A 150 -27.13 20.92 1.92
N ILE A 151 -25.99 20.17 1.95
CA ILE A 151 -26.01 18.74 2.41
C ILE A 151 -25.75 18.63 3.91
N LYS A 152 -26.77 18.15 4.63
CA LYS A 152 -26.67 17.76 6.03
C LYS A 152 -25.72 16.57 6.24
N PRO A 153 -25.01 16.49 7.39
CA PRO A 153 -24.26 15.28 7.78
C PRO A 153 -25.12 14.02 7.66
N ALA A 154 -24.57 12.96 7.08
CA ALA A 154 -25.25 11.67 7.00
C ALA A 154 -25.06 10.86 8.29
N ASP A 155 -26.17 10.43 8.91
CA ASP A 155 -26.18 9.77 10.22
C ASP A 155 -25.28 8.54 10.29
N GLU A 156 -24.77 8.24 11.49
CA GLU A 156 -23.95 7.05 11.76
C GLU A 156 -24.80 5.78 11.52
N GLY A 157 -24.40 4.98 10.54
CA GLY A 157 -25.16 3.81 10.05
C GLY A 157 -26.09 4.08 8.85
N SER A 158 -26.42 5.34 8.54
CA SER A 158 -27.27 5.70 7.40
C SER A 158 -26.44 5.92 6.14
N LEU A 159 -26.66 5.13 5.08
CA LEU A 159 -26.15 5.40 3.71
C LEU A 159 -26.89 6.55 3.00
N SER A 160 -27.47 7.46 3.78
CA SER A 160 -28.03 8.76 3.42
C SER A 160 -29.26 8.69 2.51
N ASN A 161 -30.42 8.80 3.15
CA ASN A 161 -31.71 9.10 2.50
C ASN A 161 -31.78 10.54 1.93
N ASN A 162 -30.65 11.23 1.78
CA ASN A 162 -30.59 12.56 1.21
C ASN A 162 -30.74 12.50 -0.32
N LYS A 163 -31.86 12.99 -0.82
CA LYS A 163 -32.20 13.05 -2.25
C LYS A 163 -31.13 13.74 -3.11
N ALA A 164 -30.40 14.72 -2.57
CA ALA A 164 -29.31 15.39 -3.28
C ALA A 164 -28.10 14.47 -3.50
N LEU A 165 -27.72 13.68 -2.48
CA LEU A 165 -26.64 12.70 -2.62
C LEU A 165 -27.05 11.53 -3.52
N GLN A 166 -28.32 11.12 -3.47
CA GLN A 166 -28.86 10.14 -4.41
C GLN A 166 -28.80 10.67 -5.85
N ALA A 167 -29.19 11.91 -6.11
CA ALA A 167 -29.09 12.54 -7.43
C ALA A 167 -27.62 12.66 -7.94
N LEU A 168 -26.64 12.92 -7.06
CA LEU A 168 -25.22 12.85 -7.44
C LEU A 168 -24.80 11.44 -7.89
N LYS A 169 -25.27 10.39 -7.20
CA LYS A 169 -25.01 8.99 -7.59
C LYS A 169 -25.70 8.63 -8.91
N THR A 170 -26.96 9.03 -9.11
CA THR A 170 -27.72 8.73 -10.35
C THR A 170 -27.15 9.46 -11.57
N SER A 171 -26.67 10.70 -11.41
CA SER A 171 -26.07 11.50 -12.49
C SER A 171 -24.63 11.10 -12.87
N GLY A 172 -24.09 10.03 -12.27
CA GLY A 172 -22.72 9.55 -12.55
C GLY A 172 -21.61 10.45 -12.00
N ASN A 173 -21.94 11.48 -11.21
CA ASN A 173 -20.97 12.40 -10.60
C ASN A 173 -20.38 11.88 -9.27
N LEU A 174 -20.60 10.60 -8.94
CA LEU A 174 -19.97 9.84 -7.87
C LEU A 174 -19.59 8.44 -8.40
N PRO A 175 -18.54 7.78 -7.86
CA PRO A 175 -18.24 6.39 -8.23
C PRO A 175 -19.43 5.50 -7.86
N LYS A 176 -19.90 4.69 -8.82
CA LYS A 176 -20.88 3.64 -8.50
C LYS A 176 -20.20 2.61 -7.61
N HIS A 177 -20.77 2.35 -6.45
CA HIS A 177 -20.43 1.14 -5.70
C HIS A 177 -20.80 -0.08 -6.55
N ALA A 178 -19.93 -1.08 -6.58
CA ALA A 178 -20.32 -2.42 -7.00
C ALA A 178 -21.18 -3.02 -5.88
N GLU A 179 -22.49 -2.87 -5.99
CA GLU A 179 -23.42 -3.68 -5.21
C GLU A 179 -23.34 -5.11 -5.75
N VAL A 180 -23.14 -6.08 -4.85
CA VAL A 180 -23.04 -7.50 -5.23
C VAL A 180 -24.45 -8.04 -5.44
N GLU A 181 -25.03 -7.69 -6.58
CA GLU A 181 -26.28 -8.30 -7.04
C GLU A 181 -26.03 -9.80 -7.27
N LYS A 182 -26.82 -10.64 -6.58
CA LYS A 182 -26.85 -12.08 -6.87
C LYS A 182 -27.66 -12.29 -8.12
N GLU A 183 -26.98 -12.26 -9.25
CA GLU A 183 -27.54 -12.53 -10.57
C GLU A 183 -28.27 -13.89 -10.59
N SER A 184 -29.57 -13.85 -10.87
CA SER A 184 -30.43 -15.02 -11.10
C SER A 184 -30.94 -14.98 -12.54
N VAL A 185 -30.72 -16.09 -13.26
CA VAL A 185 -30.78 -16.18 -14.72
C VAL A 185 -32.21 -16.14 -15.27
N GLU A 186 -32.47 -15.30 -16.29
CA GLU A 186 -33.03 -15.74 -17.58
C GLU A 186 -32.83 -14.67 -18.70
N PRO A 187 -32.63 -15.05 -19.98
CA PRO A 187 -32.33 -14.11 -21.06
C PRO A 187 -33.50 -13.84 -22.02
N GLU A 188 -33.73 -12.58 -22.36
CA GLU A 188 -34.42 -12.17 -23.59
C GLU A 188 -33.55 -11.22 -24.45
N VAL A 189 -33.88 -11.09 -25.72
CA VAL A 189 -32.98 -10.57 -26.78
C VAL A 189 -33.63 -9.39 -27.50
N LYS A 190 -32.93 -8.24 -27.63
CA LYS A 190 -32.75 -7.47 -28.89
C LYS A 190 -32.05 -6.09 -28.79
N THR A 191 -31.09 -5.91 -29.71
CA THR A 191 -30.76 -4.71 -30.52
C THR A 191 -30.56 -3.30 -29.92
N ASP A 192 -29.31 -2.84 -30.06
CA ASP A 192 -28.87 -1.62 -30.77
C ASP A 192 -28.94 -0.19 -30.15
N ASP A 193 -27.75 0.44 -30.16
CA ASP A 193 -27.41 1.84 -30.52
C ASP A 193 -27.54 3.09 -29.58
N ASN A 194 -26.36 3.74 -29.45
CA ASN A 194 -26.08 5.20 -29.41
C ASN A 194 -26.27 6.12 -28.16
N ALA A 195 -25.11 6.47 -27.56
CA ALA A 195 -24.54 7.83 -27.45
C ALA A 195 -24.96 8.90 -26.37
N ALA A 196 -23.92 9.40 -25.68
CA ALA A 196 -23.60 10.81 -25.33
C ALA A 196 -24.13 11.57 -24.07
N ALA A 197 -23.16 12.05 -23.25
CA ALA A 197 -23.05 13.33 -22.50
C ALA A 197 -24.00 13.69 -21.30
N GLY A 198 -23.53 14.54 -20.34
CA GLY A 198 -24.47 15.20 -19.39
C GLY A 198 -24.08 15.78 -17.99
N THR A 199 -22.83 16.18 -17.68
CA THR A 199 -22.41 17.17 -16.62
C THR A 199 -23.30 17.57 -15.40
N SER A 200 -22.74 17.43 -14.16
CA SER A 200 -22.83 18.38 -13.00
C SER A 200 -24.18 18.57 -12.23
N SER A 201 -24.32 19.29 -11.09
CA SER A 201 -23.43 20.12 -10.22
C SER A 201 -23.85 20.18 -8.71
N ALA A 202 -23.09 20.90 -7.86
CA ALA A 202 -23.21 21.10 -6.39
C ALA A 202 -24.25 22.21 -5.97
N PRO A 203 -24.45 22.68 -4.68
CA PRO A 203 -23.67 22.63 -3.40
C PRO A 203 -24.51 22.13 -2.12
N ALA A 204 -24.30 22.34 -0.78
CA ALA A 204 -23.54 23.34 0.05
C ALA A 204 -23.31 23.05 1.66
N GLN A 205 -23.41 23.98 2.68
CA GLN A 205 -22.85 24.16 4.12
C GLN A 205 -22.73 23.04 5.20
N ARG A 206 -21.96 23.13 6.34
CA ARG A 206 -21.32 24.17 7.25
C ARG A 206 -22.27 24.93 8.27
N PRO A 207 -21.81 25.69 9.31
CA PRO A 207 -20.44 25.98 9.78
C PRO A 207 -20.13 25.84 11.31
N THR A 208 -18.82 25.88 11.68
CA THR A 208 -18.22 26.42 12.95
C THR A 208 -18.44 25.68 14.31
N LEU A 209 -17.58 25.72 15.36
CA LEU A 209 -16.26 26.36 15.71
C LEU A 209 -15.46 25.51 16.76
N THR A 210 -14.11 25.60 16.72
CA THR A 210 -13.02 25.59 17.77
C THR A 210 -13.09 24.77 19.10
N ILE A 211 -11.97 24.08 19.47
CA ILE A 211 -11.09 24.32 20.67
C ILE A 211 -10.02 23.20 20.94
N ALA A 212 -8.75 23.64 21.09
CA ALA A 212 -7.56 23.16 21.84
C ALA A 212 -7.18 21.67 22.10
N ALA A 213 -5.94 21.34 21.67
CA ALA A 213 -4.76 20.83 22.42
C ALA A 213 -4.67 19.42 23.08
N SER A 214 -3.58 18.72 22.72
CA SER A 214 -2.65 17.85 23.51
C SER A 214 -3.21 16.68 24.35
N THR A 215 -2.56 15.50 24.47
CA THR A 215 -1.11 15.20 24.58
C THR A 215 -0.69 13.86 23.91
N GLU A 216 0.61 13.60 23.83
CA GLU A 216 1.22 12.34 23.37
C GLU A 216 1.12 11.20 24.41
N THR A 217 1.30 9.94 23.99
CA THR A 217 2.09 8.94 24.76
C THR A 217 2.54 7.76 23.90
N ALA A 218 3.73 7.24 24.22
CA ALA A 218 4.55 6.28 23.49
C ALA A 218 3.90 4.95 23.01
N LYS A 219 4.37 4.45 21.84
CA LYS A 219 4.26 3.03 21.45
C LYS A 219 5.13 2.14 22.35
N VAL A 220 4.64 0.95 22.67
CA VAL A 220 5.41 -0.11 23.37
C VAL A 220 5.64 -1.28 22.41
N THR A 221 6.89 -1.73 22.30
CA THR A 221 7.29 -2.85 21.42
C THR A 221 7.08 -4.20 22.13
N VAL A 222 6.54 -5.19 21.43
CA VAL A 222 6.27 -6.55 21.93
C VAL A 222 7.15 -7.56 21.18
N PRO A 223 7.75 -8.57 21.85
CA PRO A 223 8.68 -9.51 21.22
C PRO A 223 8.01 -10.51 20.27
N VAL A 224 8.81 -11.10 19.38
CA VAL A 224 8.37 -12.00 18.30
C VAL A 224 8.15 -13.43 18.82
N GLU A 225 6.90 -13.80 19.09
CA GLU A 225 6.48 -15.20 19.14
C GLU A 225 6.15 -15.74 17.73
N GLN A 226 6.13 -17.07 17.59
CA GLN A 226 5.92 -17.73 16.31
C GLN A 226 4.44 -17.64 15.89
N VAL A 227 4.14 -16.77 14.93
CA VAL A 227 2.82 -16.71 14.30
C VAL A 227 2.59 -17.99 13.49
N THR A 228 1.86 -18.95 14.05
CA THR A 228 1.48 -20.19 13.37
C THR A 228 0.16 -20.03 12.59
N CYS A 229 0.08 -20.73 11.47
CA CYS A 229 -1.13 -20.92 10.66
C CYS A 229 -1.41 -22.42 10.42
N SER A 230 -0.75 -23.29 11.19
CA SER A 230 -0.94 -24.72 11.19
C SER A 230 -2.15 -25.10 12.04
N ASN A 231 -2.82 -26.19 11.67
CA ASN A 231 -3.47 -27.00 12.68
C ASN A 231 -2.34 -27.70 13.43
N ASP A 232 -2.08 -27.31 14.67
CA ASP A 232 -0.90 -27.76 15.45
C ASP A 232 -1.00 -29.22 15.95
N GLU A 233 -1.86 -30.02 15.32
CA GLU A 233 -2.13 -31.44 15.59
C GLU A 233 -1.34 -32.40 14.68
N LEU A 234 -0.67 -31.90 13.63
CA LEU A 234 0.05 -32.73 12.64
C LEU A 234 1.56 -32.86 12.96
N PRO A 235 2.15 -34.07 12.88
CA PRO A 235 3.59 -34.28 13.08
C PRO A 235 4.49 -33.42 12.16
N GLU A 236 5.66 -33.02 12.65
CA GLU A 236 6.60 -32.11 11.94
C GLU A 236 6.91 -32.60 10.52
N GLU A 237 7.16 -33.90 10.32
CA GLU A 237 7.43 -34.49 9.00
C GLU A 237 6.23 -34.41 8.03
N VAL A 238 4.99 -34.51 8.52
CA VAL A 238 3.78 -34.37 7.72
C VAL A 238 3.57 -32.91 7.31
N ASN A 239 3.79 -31.99 8.25
CA ASN A 239 3.76 -30.54 8.00
C ASN A 239 4.86 -30.13 6.99
N HIS A 240 6.08 -30.66 7.14
CA HIS A 240 7.18 -30.44 6.20
C HIS A 240 6.85 -30.99 4.80
N GLY A 241 6.34 -32.22 4.69
CA GLY A 241 5.92 -32.79 3.40
C GLY A 241 4.85 -31.95 2.69
N SER A 242 3.85 -31.48 3.44
CA SER A 242 2.81 -30.56 2.94
C SER A 242 3.38 -29.22 2.47
N PHE A 243 4.34 -28.65 3.21
CA PHE A 243 5.03 -27.41 2.85
C PHE A 243 5.90 -27.56 1.60
N VAL A 244 6.67 -28.66 1.49
CA VAL A 244 7.47 -29.00 0.31
C VAL A 244 6.59 -29.11 -0.93
N ALA A 245 5.50 -29.89 -0.87
CA ALA A 245 4.59 -30.08 -1.99
C ALA A 245 3.96 -28.75 -2.47
N LYS A 246 3.50 -27.91 -1.54
CA LYS A 246 2.97 -26.57 -1.86
C LYS A 246 4.04 -25.67 -2.52
N LYS A 247 5.26 -25.61 -1.96
CA LYS A 247 6.38 -24.85 -2.55
C LYS A 247 6.75 -25.39 -3.94
N TYR A 248 6.80 -26.70 -4.14
CA TYR A 248 7.14 -27.33 -5.41
C TYR A 248 6.20 -26.88 -6.54
N LEU A 249 4.88 -27.00 -6.31
CA LEU A 249 3.87 -26.58 -7.28
C LEU A 249 3.92 -25.07 -7.57
N MET A 250 4.21 -24.24 -6.56
CA MET A 250 4.39 -22.79 -6.75
C MET A 250 5.62 -22.46 -7.60
N LEU A 251 6.76 -23.13 -7.38
CA LEU A 251 7.98 -22.90 -8.16
C LEU A 251 7.84 -23.44 -9.60
N MET A 252 7.23 -24.62 -9.77
CA MET A 252 6.94 -25.21 -11.08
C MET A 252 6.01 -24.30 -11.91
N LYS A 253 4.92 -23.80 -11.30
CA LYS A 253 4.07 -22.80 -11.96
C LYS A 253 4.87 -21.52 -12.28
N SER A 254 5.62 -20.99 -11.33
CA SER A 254 6.39 -19.75 -11.53
C SER A 254 7.54 -19.89 -12.54
N ALA A 255 7.98 -21.10 -12.86
CA ALA A 255 8.86 -21.39 -13.99
C ALA A 255 8.09 -21.34 -15.31
N SER A 256 6.97 -22.08 -15.39
CA SER A 256 6.07 -22.13 -16.55
C SER A 256 5.54 -20.74 -16.96
N ASP A 257 5.05 -19.96 -15.99
CA ASP A 257 4.54 -18.60 -16.19
C ASP A 257 5.60 -17.61 -16.75
N ARG A 258 6.89 -17.98 -16.72
CA ARG A 258 8.03 -17.18 -17.21
C ARG A 258 8.83 -17.85 -18.33
N GLY A 259 8.41 -19.02 -18.82
CA GLY A 259 9.16 -19.76 -19.86
C GLY A 259 10.53 -20.28 -19.39
N LEU A 260 10.69 -20.56 -18.10
CA LEU A 260 11.95 -21.01 -17.50
C LEU A 260 11.98 -22.53 -17.31
N ASP A 261 13.16 -23.15 -17.43
CA ASP A 261 13.37 -24.56 -17.11
C ASP A 261 12.96 -24.88 -15.66
N PHE A 262 12.42 -26.08 -15.47
CA PHE A 262 12.16 -26.65 -14.15
C PHE A 262 12.64 -28.11 -14.11
N ASN A 263 13.80 -28.32 -13.51
CA ASN A 263 14.43 -29.63 -13.33
C ASN A 263 15.05 -29.69 -11.92
N LEU A 264 14.18 -29.54 -10.92
CA LEU A 264 14.49 -29.67 -9.51
C LEU A 264 13.60 -30.79 -8.96
N SER A 265 14.16 -31.75 -8.23
CA SER A 265 13.39 -32.83 -7.60
C SER A 265 12.68 -32.39 -6.32
N ILE A 266 11.66 -33.15 -5.91
CA ILE A 266 10.95 -32.95 -4.63
C ILE A 266 11.92 -33.21 -3.46
N GLU A 267 12.83 -34.17 -3.63
CA GLU A 267 13.85 -34.59 -2.68
C GLU A 267 14.89 -33.48 -2.45
N GLU A 268 15.44 -32.88 -3.52
CA GLU A 268 16.33 -31.72 -3.42
C GLU A 268 15.63 -30.53 -2.77
N LEU A 269 14.39 -30.23 -3.17
CA LEU A 269 13.63 -29.14 -2.55
C LEU A 269 13.38 -29.43 -1.06
N SER A 270 13.05 -30.66 -0.69
CA SER A 270 12.89 -31.08 0.71
C SER A 270 14.18 -30.90 1.52
N GLN A 271 15.33 -31.30 0.98
CA GLN A 271 16.63 -31.09 1.61
C GLN A 271 17.00 -29.61 1.72
N MET A 272 16.68 -28.80 0.70
CA MET A 272 16.89 -27.34 0.75
C MET A 272 16.00 -26.66 1.78
N LEU A 273 14.70 -26.97 1.83
CA LEU A 273 13.76 -26.35 2.76
C LEU A 273 14.02 -26.72 4.23
N ARG A 274 14.79 -27.79 4.52
CA ARG A 274 15.30 -28.10 5.87
C ARG A 274 16.49 -27.21 6.29
N LYS A 275 17.16 -26.51 5.38
CA LYS A 275 18.25 -25.57 5.71
C LYS A 275 17.66 -24.27 6.27
N LYS A 276 17.69 -24.14 7.61
CA LYS A 276 17.16 -22.97 8.34
C LYS A 276 18.12 -21.76 8.33
N GLU A 277 18.91 -21.58 7.27
CA GLU A 277 19.93 -20.53 7.12
C GLU A 277 19.99 -19.96 5.69
N CYS A 278 20.16 -18.64 5.58
CA CYS A 278 20.24 -17.93 4.30
C CYS A 278 21.58 -18.17 3.61
N TYR A 279 21.55 -18.63 2.35
CA TYR A 279 22.75 -18.87 1.55
C TYR A 279 23.67 -17.65 1.42
N PHE A 280 23.10 -16.45 1.29
CA PHE A 280 23.85 -15.22 1.08
C PHE A 280 24.39 -14.58 2.38
N THR A 281 23.62 -14.63 3.47
CA THR A 281 23.91 -13.85 4.71
C THR A 281 24.24 -14.70 5.94
N GLY A 282 23.99 -16.00 5.91
CA GLY A 282 24.08 -16.87 7.10
C GLY A 282 23.18 -16.40 8.26
N GLU A 283 22.06 -15.74 7.95
CA GLU A 283 21.00 -15.40 8.91
C GLU A 283 20.05 -16.59 9.06
N LYS A 284 19.54 -16.83 10.28
CA LYS A 284 18.57 -17.91 10.51
C LYS A 284 17.24 -17.58 9.84
N LEU A 285 16.71 -18.53 9.08
CA LEU A 285 15.46 -18.40 8.34
C LEU A 285 14.27 -18.95 9.13
N VAL A 286 13.13 -18.25 9.07
CA VAL A 286 11.86 -18.72 9.61
C VAL A 286 11.07 -19.42 8.52
N ALA A 287 10.75 -20.70 8.73
CA ALA A 287 9.80 -21.43 7.89
C ALA A 287 8.37 -21.04 8.31
N PHE A 288 7.68 -20.29 7.45
CA PHE A 288 6.28 -19.89 7.65
C PHE A 288 5.37 -20.71 6.75
N VAL A 289 4.37 -21.37 7.34
CA VAL A 289 3.35 -22.14 6.62
C VAL A 289 2.46 -21.17 5.83
N HIS A 290 2.28 -21.41 4.53
CA HIS A 290 1.61 -20.48 3.62
C HIS A 290 0.11 -20.28 3.92
N CYS A 291 -0.23 -19.35 4.80
CA CYS A 291 -1.56 -18.74 4.95
C CYS A 291 -1.66 -17.48 4.08
N ARG A 292 -1.58 -17.66 2.75
CA ARG A 292 -1.56 -16.56 1.77
C ARG A 292 -2.81 -15.68 1.84
N GLU A 293 -3.96 -16.24 2.20
CA GLU A 293 -5.20 -15.47 2.46
C GLU A 293 -4.99 -14.41 3.54
N LYS A 294 -4.44 -14.77 4.70
CA LYS A 294 -4.17 -13.85 5.81
C LYS A 294 -3.15 -12.77 5.48
N VAL A 295 -2.10 -13.13 4.75
CA VAL A 295 -1.09 -12.17 4.26
C VAL A 295 -1.71 -11.21 3.24
N ASN A 296 -2.53 -11.71 2.30
CA ASN A 296 -3.24 -10.87 1.33
C ASN A 296 -4.28 -9.94 1.99
N ALA A 297 -4.92 -10.37 3.09
CA ALA A 297 -5.86 -9.58 3.87
C ALA A 297 -5.19 -8.50 4.75
N GLY A 298 -3.87 -8.61 4.97
CA GLY A 298 -3.14 -7.74 5.89
C GLY A 298 -3.30 -8.13 7.37
N GLU A 299 -3.78 -9.35 7.68
CA GLU A 299 -3.83 -9.88 9.05
C GLU A 299 -2.43 -10.17 9.62
N ILE A 300 -1.47 -10.54 8.75
CA ILE A 300 -0.14 -11.02 9.13
C ILE A 300 0.91 -10.44 8.17
N GLU A 301 1.87 -9.70 8.72
CA GLU A 301 3.10 -9.34 7.99
C GLU A 301 4.07 -10.53 7.93
N LEU A 302 4.66 -10.79 6.76
CA LEU A 302 5.70 -11.81 6.64
C LEU A 302 7.04 -11.28 7.18
N PRO A 303 7.72 -12.01 8.09
CA PRO A 303 9.01 -11.57 8.62
C PRO A 303 10.07 -11.49 7.52
N SER A 304 11.01 -10.55 7.63
CA SER A 304 12.03 -10.30 6.60
C SER A 304 12.89 -11.54 6.31
N ASN A 305 13.23 -12.30 7.36
CA ASN A 305 13.94 -13.57 7.31
C ASN A 305 13.05 -14.80 6.98
N TYR A 306 11.85 -14.60 6.41
CA TYR A 306 11.02 -15.69 5.90
C TYR A 306 11.75 -16.51 4.83
N LEU A 307 11.71 -17.84 4.96
CA LEU A 307 12.36 -18.80 4.07
C LEU A 307 11.72 -18.82 2.67
N THR A 308 12.50 -18.37 1.68
CA THR A 308 12.17 -18.47 0.26
C THR A 308 13.26 -19.20 -0.54
N ILE A 309 12.98 -19.42 -1.83
CA ILE A 309 13.85 -20.09 -2.79
C ILE A 309 14.15 -19.13 -3.93
N ASP A 310 15.43 -18.93 -4.21
CA ASP A 310 15.96 -18.03 -5.26
C ASP A 310 16.84 -18.81 -6.27
N ARG A 311 17.07 -18.21 -7.43
CA ARG A 311 17.90 -18.68 -8.53
C ARG A 311 19.18 -17.84 -8.59
N LEU A 312 20.34 -18.46 -8.35
CA LEU A 312 21.66 -17.80 -8.32
C LEU A 312 21.93 -16.96 -9.57
N ASN A 313 21.66 -17.53 -10.75
CA ASN A 313 21.53 -16.78 -11.99
C ASN A 313 20.04 -16.67 -12.37
N SER A 314 19.57 -15.44 -12.60
CA SER A 314 18.18 -15.10 -12.90
C SER A 314 17.74 -15.39 -14.35
N ASP A 315 18.67 -15.73 -15.24
CA ASP A 315 18.40 -16.10 -16.64
C ASP A 315 18.14 -17.62 -16.76
N LYS A 316 18.67 -18.41 -15.82
CA LYS A 316 18.52 -19.86 -15.74
C LYS A 316 17.28 -20.29 -14.95
N GLY A 317 16.74 -21.46 -15.28
CA GLY A 317 15.58 -22.03 -14.60
C GLY A 317 15.83 -22.52 -13.17
N TYR A 318 14.80 -23.15 -12.59
CA TYR A 318 14.89 -23.86 -11.32
C TYR A 318 15.48 -25.25 -11.56
N VAL A 319 16.81 -25.31 -11.61
CA VAL A 319 17.59 -26.52 -11.89
C VAL A 319 18.63 -26.76 -10.79
N THR A 320 19.01 -28.03 -10.57
CA THR A 320 20.08 -28.41 -9.64
C THR A 320 21.32 -27.52 -9.78
N GLY A 321 21.82 -26.99 -8.66
CA GLY A 321 23.00 -26.10 -8.64
C GLY A 321 22.75 -24.64 -9.02
N ASN A 322 21.59 -24.29 -9.60
CA ASN A 322 21.18 -22.88 -9.78
C ASN A 322 20.27 -22.37 -8.65
N VAL A 323 19.80 -23.23 -7.75
CA VAL A 323 18.75 -22.90 -6.76
C VAL A 323 19.29 -22.92 -5.33
N VAL A 324 18.90 -21.92 -4.52
CA VAL A 324 19.31 -21.77 -3.11
C VAL A 324 18.17 -21.30 -2.21
N VAL A 325 18.29 -21.57 -0.90
CA VAL A 325 17.44 -20.94 0.13
C VAL A 325 17.99 -19.57 0.53
N CYS A 326 17.09 -18.61 0.72
CA CYS A 326 17.41 -17.28 1.23
C CYS A 326 16.22 -16.68 1.98
N SER A 327 16.44 -15.51 2.59
CA SER A 327 15.37 -14.69 3.16
C SER A 327 14.60 -13.95 2.07
N ASN A 328 13.29 -13.75 2.30
CA ASN A 328 12.41 -12.96 1.45
C ASN A 328 12.97 -11.55 1.19
N GLU A 329 13.53 -10.92 2.22
CA GLU A 329 14.24 -9.63 2.14
C GLU A 329 15.36 -9.65 1.09
N ILE A 330 16.26 -10.64 1.17
CA ILE A 330 17.42 -10.75 0.29
C ILE A 330 17.04 -11.16 -1.14
N ASN A 331 16.01 -11.99 -1.30
CA ASN A 331 15.43 -12.30 -2.60
C ASN A 331 14.85 -11.05 -3.29
N GLN A 332 14.11 -10.22 -2.55
CA GLN A 332 13.61 -8.94 -3.08
C GLN A 332 14.74 -7.93 -3.34
N LEU A 333 15.79 -7.91 -2.52
CA LEU A 333 16.97 -7.07 -2.76
C LEU A 333 17.61 -7.43 -4.10
N LYS A 334 17.79 -8.73 -4.39
CA LYS A 334 18.34 -9.22 -5.66
C LYS A 334 17.47 -8.95 -6.88
N ASP A 335 16.15 -8.89 -6.71
CA ASP A 335 15.19 -8.57 -7.79
C ASP A 335 15.18 -7.06 -8.12
N ARG A 336 15.69 -6.21 -7.22
CA ARG A 336 15.69 -4.74 -7.33
C ARG A 336 17.00 -4.09 -7.81
N MET A 337 18.12 -4.83 -7.92
CA MET A 337 19.41 -4.25 -8.30
C MET A 337 20.26 -5.16 -9.20
N PRO A 338 21.19 -4.61 -10.02
CA PRO A 338 22.14 -5.39 -10.80
C PRO A 338 22.95 -6.39 -9.96
N SER A 339 23.29 -7.53 -10.57
CA SER A 339 24.00 -8.64 -9.88
C SER A 339 25.34 -8.23 -9.25
N GLU A 340 26.03 -7.23 -9.82
CA GLU A 340 27.27 -6.68 -9.24
C GLU A 340 27.01 -5.85 -7.97
N GLU A 341 25.96 -5.03 -7.97
CA GLU A 341 25.53 -4.24 -6.81
C GLU A 341 25.01 -5.15 -5.70
N PHE A 342 24.21 -6.17 -6.05
CA PHE A 342 23.78 -7.19 -5.11
C PHE A 342 24.97 -7.88 -4.44
N SER A 343 25.99 -8.24 -5.22
CA SER A 343 27.22 -8.86 -4.69
C SER A 343 27.97 -7.95 -3.72
N LYS A 344 28.03 -6.63 -4.00
CA LYS A 344 28.60 -5.62 -3.10
C LYS A 344 27.75 -5.44 -1.83
N ALA A 345 26.43 -5.41 -1.95
CA ALA A 345 25.49 -5.26 -0.84
C ALA A 345 25.58 -6.45 0.15
N ILE A 346 25.63 -7.69 -0.37
CA ILE A 346 25.83 -8.89 0.45
C ILE A 346 27.21 -8.91 1.12
N ALA A 347 28.27 -8.55 0.39
CA ALA A 347 29.61 -8.45 0.96
C ALA A 347 29.68 -7.42 2.10
N MET A 348 29.06 -6.25 1.92
CA MET A 348 28.96 -5.22 2.94
C MET A 348 28.17 -5.71 4.17
N ARG A 349 26.95 -6.25 3.99
CA ARG A 349 26.13 -6.78 5.09
C ARG A 349 26.86 -7.86 5.89
N LYS A 350 27.67 -8.69 5.22
CA LYS A 350 28.54 -9.67 5.89
C LYS A 350 29.68 -9.01 6.67
N LEU A 351 30.43 -8.09 6.07
CA LEU A 351 31.51 -7.38 6.76
C LEU A 351 31.01 -6.67 8.03
N LEU A 352 29.82 -6.06 7.97
CA LEU A 352 29.21 -5.35 9.10
C LEU A 352 28.84 -6.31 10.25
N LYS A 353 28.23 -7.45 9.92
CA LYS A 353 27.91 -8.54 10.85
C LYS A 353 29.17 -9.14 11.48
N ASP A 354 30.19 -9.42 10.68
CA ASP A 354 31.48 -9.95 11.13
C ASP A 354 32.26 -8.92 11.97
N SER A 355 32.02 -7.61 11.77
CA SER A 355 32.60 -6.51 12.58
C SER A 355 31.80 -6.18 13.85
N GLY A 356 30.63 -6.80 14.06
CA GLY A 356 29.74 -6.52 15.20
C GLY A 356 29.06 -5.14 15.17
N MET A 357 29.08 -4.42 14.05
CA MET A 357 28.39 -3.13 13.93
C MET A 357 26.89 -3.33 13.74
N THR A 358 26.07 -2.65 14.56
CA THR A 358 24.61 -2.67 14.42
C THR A 358 24.13 -1.69 13.35
N SER A 359 22.86 -1.78 12.96
CA SER A 359 22.27 -0.87 11.97
C SER A 359 22.21 0.58 12.49
N GLU A 360 22.05 0.78 13.80
CA GLU A 360 22.12 2.11 14.44
C GLU A 360 23.55 2.69 14.39
N MET A 361 24.58 1.87 14.61
CA MET A 361 25.98 2.32 14.49
C MET A 361 26.32 2.83 13.08
N LEU A 362 25.65 2.29 12.05
CA LEU A 362 25.84 2.72 10.67
C LEU A 362 25.14 4.03 10.34
N LYS A 363 23.96 4.31 10.91
CA LYS A 363 23.33 5.63 10.81
C LYS A 363 24.27 6.72 11.35
N ILE A 364 24.84 6.49 12.53
CA ILE A 364 25.78 7.42 13.20
C ILE A 364 27.06 7.70 12.37
N ILE A 365 27.44 6.79 11.46
CA ILE A 365 28.62 6.93 10.60
C ILE A 365 28.26 7.50 9.20
N ALA A 366 27.03 7.31 8.73
CA ALA A 366 26.57 7.79 7.43
C ALA A 366 26.21 9.27 7.42
N GLY A 367 25.71 9.80 8.54
CA GLY A 367 25.06 11.11 8.65
C GLY A 367 23.61 10.92 9.09
#